data_AF-A0AAQ3Q2I3-F1
#
_entry.id   AF-A0AAQ3Q2I3-F1
#
_cell.length_a   1.000
_cell.length_b   1.000
_cell.length_c   1.000
_cell.angle_alpha   90.00
_cell.angle_beta   90.00
_cell.angle_gamma   90.00
#
_symmetry.space_group_name_H-M   'P 1'
#
loop_
_entity.id
_entity.type
_entity.pdbx_description
1 polymer ?
#
loop_
_entity_poly.entity_id
_entity_poly.type
_entity_poly.pdbx_seq_one_letter_code
_entity_poly.pdbx_strand_id
1 'polypeptide(L)'
;MNMLAAIYASAVQFESNGRTPIFFFRSYLRRLNALARSSAMMNIISQLLKHSPNFSPEKFVETMKLMEHRYGAKDFETSQDTSLLSPGTFYLVKVDSMYRRFYAQKDAKEAKSGDNGSLANGH
;
A
#
# COMPACT_ATOMS: atom_id res chain seq x y z
N MET A 1 41.83 -12.18 -26.49
CA MET A 1 40.45 -12.52 -26.91
C MET A 1 39.91 -13.57 -25.94
N ASN A 2 39.12 -13.17 -24.94
CA ASN A 2 38.06 -14.02 -24.36
C ASN A 2 37.09 -13.15 -23.57
N MET A 3 35.91 -12.98 -24.17
CA MET A 3 34.74 -12.27 -23.68
C MET A 3 34.14 -13.00 -22.47
N LEU A 4 34.28 -12.52 -21.23
CA LEU A 4 33.51 -13.10 -20.10
C LEU A 4 33.19 -12.11 -18.95
N ALA A 5 32.76 -10.88 -19.24
CA ALA A 5 32.17 -10.05 -18.18
C ALA A 5 31.17 -9.00 -18.69
N ALA A 6 30.11 -9.44 -19.38
CA ALA A 6 28.94 -8.60 -19.57
C ALA A 6 28.12 -8.58 -18.27
N ILE A 7 28.46 -7.67 -17.36
CA ILE A 7 27.65 -7.36 -16.18
C ILE A 7 26.47 -6.53 -16.69
N TYR A 8 25.29 -7.16 -16.82
CA TYR A 8 24.06 -6.46 -17.14
C TYR A 8 23.74 -5.47 -16.00
N ALA A 9 24.01 -4.20 -16.24
CA ALA A 9 23.53 -3.09 -15.43
C ALA A 9 22.12 -2.73 -15.92
N SER A 10 21.08 -3.17 -15.21
CA SER A 10 19.72 -2.69 -15.47
C SER A 10 19.51 -1.37 -14.72
N ALA A 11 19.49 -0.26 -15.44
CA ALA A 11 19.03 1.02 -14.91
C ALA A 11 17.49 1.02 -14.90
N VAL A 12 16.87 1.27 -13.73
CA VAL A 12 15.43 1.52 -13.63
C VAL A 12 15.25 3.03 -13.53
N GLN A 13 14.77 3.63 -14.62
CA GLN A 13 14.41 5.04 -14.66
C GLN A 13 13.01 5.21 -14.06
N PHE A 14 12.87 6.05 -13.03
CA PHE A 14 11.57 6.47 -12.50
C PHE A 14 11.46 7.97 -12.72
N GLU A 15 10.52 8.39 -13.56
CA GLU A 15 10.28 9.81 -13.86
C GLU A 15 9.18 10.36 -12.94
N SER A 16 9.55 11.27 -12.06
CA SER A 16 8.61 12.21 -11.45
C SER A 16 9.22 13.62 -11.51
N ASN A 17 8.62 14.48 -12.33
CA ASN A 17 8.77 15.93 -12.44
C ASN A 17 9.97 16.57 -11.70
N GLY A 18 11.13 16.55 -12.34
CA GLY A 18 12.19 17.56 -12.12
C GLY A 18 13.35 17.20 -11.20
N ARG A 19 13.37 16.02 -10.57
CA ARG A 19 14.58 15.49 -9.90
C ARG A 19 14.69 14.00 -10.19
N THR A 20 15.58 13.62 -11.10
CA THR A 20 15.87 12.24 -11.47
C THR A 20 17.15 11.77 -10.80
N PRO A 21 17.10 11.30 -9.54
CA PRO A 21 18.27 10.64 -8.96
C PRO A 21 18.47 9.28 -9.65
N ILE A 22 19.60 9.12 -10.33
CA ILE A 22 20.02 7.81 -10.86
C ILE A 22 20.66 7.05 -9.71
N PHE A 23 19.97 6.03 -9.21
CA PHE A 23 20.51 5.12 -8.19
C PHE A 23 21.04 3.85 -8.86
N PHE A 24 22.33 3.58 -8.67
CA PHE A 24 22.96 2.36 -9.16
C PHE A 24 22.96 1.30 -8.06
N PHE A 25 22.06 0.31 -8.16
CA PHE A 25 22.07 -0.84 -7.25
C PHE A 25 22.98 -1.93 -7.81
N ARG A 26 24.17 -2.07 -7.23
CA ARG A 26 25.06 -3.20 -7.54
C ARG A 26 24.63 -4.42 -6.71
N SER A 27 23.92 -5.35 -7.35
CA SER A 27 23.60 -6.62 -6.71
C SER A 27 24.81 -7.57 -6.75
N TYR A 28 25.43 -7.83 -5.59
CA TYR A 28 26.39 -8.91 -5.43
C TYR A 28 25.63 -10.20 -5.10
N LEU A 29 25.88 -11.23 -5.90
CA LEU A 29 25.09 -12.45 -5.94
C LEU A 29 25.34 -13.35 -4.72
N ARG A 30 24.40 -13.37 -3.77
CA ARG A 30 24.03 -14.60 -3.02
C ARG A 30 22.82 -15.22 -3.74
N ARG A 31 23.10 -16.02 -4.76
CA ARG A 31 22.21 -16.29 -5.92
C ARG A 31 21.05 -17.29 -5.72
N LEU A 32 20.81 -17.89 -4.55
CA LEU A 32 19.76 -18.93 -4.43
C LEU A 32 18.43 -18.46 -3.83
N ASN A 33 18.42 -17.52 -2.88
CA ASN A 33 17.18 -17.14 -2.16
C ASN A 33 16.49 -15.86 -2.68
N ALA A 34 17.15 -15.08 -3.53
CA ALA A 34 16.63 -13.79 -4.00
C ALA A 34 15.60 -13.94 -5.14
N LEU A 35 15.82 -14.90 -6.05
CA LEU A 35 14.90 -15.15 -7.18
C LEU A 35 13.59 -15.77 -6.70
N ALA A 36 13.66 -16.74 -5.78
CA ALA A 36 12.48 -17.33 -5.16
C ALA A 36 11.62 -16.29 -4.42
N ARG A 37 12.27 -15.33 -3.72
CA ARG A 37 11.58 -14.22 -3.06
C ARG A 37 10.93 -13.25 -4.05
N SER A 38 11.60 -12.95 -5.16
CA SER A 38 11.02 -12.10 -6.22
C SER A 38 9.80 -12.75 -6.86
N SER A 39 9.89 -14.04 -7.20
CA SER A 39 8.76 -14.81 -7.73
C SER A 39 7.58 -14.85 -6.74
N ALA A 40 7.86 -15.06 -5.45
CA ALA A 40 6.84 -15.00 -4.41
C ALA A 40 6.17 -13.62 -4.33
N MET A 41 6.96 -12.53 -4.41
CA MET A 41 6.43 -11.16 -4.44
C MET A 41 5.56 -10.89 -5.66
N MET A 42 5.99 -11.34 -6.85
CA MET A 42 5.20 -11.19 -8.09
C MET A 42 3.89 -12.00 -8.04
N ASN A 43 3.89 -13.16 -7.39
CA ASN A 43 2.68 -13.94 -7.15
C ASN A 43 1.69 -13.20 -6.23
N ILE A 44 2.19 -12.54 -5.17
CA ILE A 44 1.36 -11.70 -4.29
C ILE A 44 0.69 -10.58 -5.10
N ILE A 45 1.44 -9.89 -5.97
CA ILE A 45 0.89 -8.82 -6.82
C ILE A 45 -0.22 -9.36 -7.72
N SER A 46 -0.01 -10.53 -8.31
CA SER A 46 -1.00 -11.18 -9.17
C SER A 46 -2.27 -11.57 -8.41
N GLN A 47 -2.16 -11.97 -7.15
CA GLN A 47 -3.33 -12.26 -6.30
C GLN A 47 -4.06 -10.98 -5.89
N LEU A 48 -3.34 -9.92 -5.52
CA LEU A 48 -3.93 -8.62 -5.19
C LEU A 48 -4.73 -8.05 -6.36
N LEU A 49 -4.19 -8.14 -7.58
CA LEU A 49 -4.88 -7.68 -8.80
C LEU A 49 -6.18 -8.47 -9.06
N LYS A 50 -6.17 -9.79 -8.84
CA LYS A 50 -7.35 -10.64 -9.04
C LYS A 50 -8.48 -10.34 -8.05
N HIS A 51 -8.15 -9.99 -6.81
CA HIS A 51 -9.12 -9.69 -5.76
C HIS A 51 -9.51 -8.20 -5.71
N SER A 52 -8.91 -7.36 -6.57
CA SER A 52 -9.28 -5.96 -6.67
C SER A 52 -10.73 -5.83 -7.16
N PRO A 53 -11.62 -5.17 -6.42
CA PRO A 53 -13.00 -4.99 -6.85
C PRO A 53 -13.09 -4.12 -8.10
N ASN A 54 -13.93 -4.53 -9.04
CA ASN A 54 -14.25 -3.74 -10.22
C ASN A 54 -15.28 -2.67 -9.84
N PHE A 55 -14.96 -1.40 -10.10
CA PHE A 55 -15.89 -0.29 -9.90
C PHE A 55 -16.39 0.22 -11.25
N SER A 56 -17.67 0.61 -11.32
CA SER A 56 -18.17 1.30 -12.50
C SER A 56 -17.57 2.72 -12.58
N PRO A 57 -17.43 3.29 -13.79
CA PRO A 57 -16.88 4.63 -13.96
C PRO A 57 -17.66 5.70 -13.17
N GLU A 58 -18.97 5.55 -13.05
CA GLU A 58 -19.85 6.50 -12.35
C GLU A 58 -19.53 6.53 -10.86
N LYS A 59 -19.44 5.34 -10.23
CA LYS A 59 -19.08 5.21 -8.81
C LYS A 59 -17.66 5.71 -8.54
N PHE A 60 -16.75 5.53 -9.50
CA PHE A 60 -15.41 6.07 -9.41
C PHE A 60 -15.42 7.61 -9.38
N VAL A 61 -16.16 8.25 -10.29
CA VAL A 61 -16.29 9.72 -10.34
C VAL A 61 -16.94 10.27 -9.07
N GLU A 62 -17.99 9.63 -8.56
CA GLU A 62 -18.63 10.01 -7.29
C GLU A 62 -17.65 9.91 -6.12
N THR A 63 -16.85 8.84 -6.08
CA THR A 63 -15.82 8.64 -5.06
C THR A 63 -14.75 9.73 -5.16
N MET A 64 -14.31 10.10 -6.36
CA MET A 64 -13.33 11.17 -6.57
C MET A 64 -13.84 12.52 -6.06
N LYS A 65 -15.09 12.88 -6.38
CA LYS A 65 -15.73 14.10 -5.85
C LYS A 65 -15.83 14.10 -4.34
N LEU A 66 -16.14 12.94 -3.74
CA LEU A 66 -16.14 12.79 -2.29
C LEU A 66 -14.74 12.99 -1.69
N MET A 67 -13.68 12.50 -2.34
CA MET A 67 -12.31 12.70 -1.88
C MET A 67 -11.89 14.17 -1.94
N GLU A 68 -12.29 14.90 -2.98
CA GLU A 68 -12.06 16.35 -3.11
C GLU A 68 -12.69 17.12 -1.94
N HIS A 69 -13.95 16.83 -1.60
CA HIS A 69 -14.62 17.49 -0.47
C HIS A 69 -13.99 17.13 0.88
N ARG A 70 -13.48 15.91 1.04
CA ARG A 70 -12.82 15.48 2.28
C ARG A 70 -11.38 15.98 2.38
N TYR A 71 -10.80 16.48 1.28
CA TYR A 71 -9.44 16.98 1.26
C TYR A 71 -9.35 18.29 2.05
N GLY A 72 -8.70 18.25 3.21
CA GLY A 72 -8.57 19.40 4.11
C GLY A 72 -9.82 19.71 4.95
N ALA A 73 -10.86 18.86 4.88
CA ALA A 73 -12.01 18.95 5.78
C ALA A 73 -11.66 18.46 7.19
N LYS A 74 -12.48 18.86 8.16
CA LYS A 74 -12.45 18.43 9.56
C LYS A 74 -13.86 18.13 10.05
N ASP A 75 -13.98 17.50 11.22
CA ASP A 75 -15.26 17.15 11.84
C ASP A 75 -16.14 16.24 10.96
N PHE A 76 -15.56 15.15 10.47
CA PHE A 76 -16.31 14.14 9.72
C PHE A 76 -15.97 12.71 10.14
N GLU A 77 -16.98 11.85 10.08
CA GLU A 77 -16.84 10.41 10.24
C GLU A 77 -16.98 9.72 8.88
N THR A 78 -16.17 8.70 8.64
CA THR A 78 -16.19 7.95 7.39
C THR A 78 -17.06 6.72 7.54
N SER A 79 -18.30 6.80 7.07
CA SER A 79 -19.28 5.70 7.10
C SER A 79 -19.12 4.69 5.96
N GLN A 80 -17.91 4.48 5.44
CA GLN A 80 -17.72 3.63 4.27
C GLN A 80 -17.68 2.14 4.64
N ASP A 81 -18.28 1.34 3.77
CA ASP A 81 -18.29 -0.11 3.86
C ASP A 81 -16.85 -0.66 3.82
N THR A 82 -16.47 -1.36 4.89
CA THR A 82 -15.14 -1.96 5.05
C THR A 82 -15.09 -3.37 4.44
N SER A 83 -16.19 -3.87 3.85
CA SER A 83 -16.26 -5.19 3.21
C SER A 83 -15.17 -5.41 2.15
N LEU A 84 -14.86 -4.37 1.37
CA LEU A 84 -13.89 -4.40 0.27
C LEU A 84 -12.42 -4.38 0.72
N LEU A 85 -12.16 -4.04 1.99
CA LEU A 85 -10.80 -4.02 2.52
C LEU A 85 -10.33 -5.43 2.85
N SER A 86 -9.05 -5.72 2.66
CA SER A 86 -8.50 -6.98 3.13
C SER A 86 -8.43 -7.02 4.66
N PRO A 87 -8.54 -8.19 5.29
CA PRO A 87 -8.30 -8.33 6.73
C PRO A 87 -6.92 -7.79 7.11
N GLY A 88 -6.82 -7.08 8.24
CA GLY A 88 -5.60 -6.43 8.69
C GLY A 88 -5.30 -5.07 8.06
N THR A 89 -6.10 -4.59 7.09
CA THR A 89 -5.95 -3.24 6.52
C THR A 89 -6.40 -2.17 7.51
N PHE A 90 -5.56 -1.14 7.70
CA PHE A 90 -5.93 0.05 8.46
C PHE A 90 -6.73 1.02 7.59
N TYR A 91 -7.80 1.58 8.15
CA TYR A 91 -8.66 2.55 7.49
C TYR A 91 -8.95 3.73 8.40
N LEU A 92 -9.20 4.90 7.80
CA LEU A 92 -9.60 6.10 8.52
C LEU A 92 -11.03 5.93 9.04
N VAL A 93 -11.28 6.31 10.28
CA VAL A 93 -12.60 6.25 10.94
C VAL A 93 -13.22 7.64 11.02
N LYS A 94 -12.43 8.62 11.47
CA LYS A 94 -12.88 10.01 11.59
C LYS A 94 -11.73 11.01 11.65
N VAL A 95 -12.08 12.25 11.37
CA VAL A 95 -11.23 13.43 11.56
C VAL A 95 -11.99 14.39 12.46
N ASP A 96 -11.39 14.80 13.57
CA ASP A 96 -12.00 15.74 14.50
C ASP A 96 -11.72 17.21 14.15
N SER A 97 -12.24 18.14 14.97
CA SER A 97 -12.12 19.59 14.77
C SER A 97 -10.69 20.12 14.84
N MET A 98 -9.79 19.32 15.43
CA MET A 98 -8.37 19.60 15.57
C MET A 98 -7.55 18.94 14.44
N TYR A 99 -8.21 18.41 13.40
CA TYR A 99 -7.57 17.69 12.29
C TYR A 99 -6.86 16.39 12.70
N ARG A 100 -7.13 15.85 13.89
CA ARG A 100 -6.55 14.57 14.32
C ARG A 100 -7.27 13.44 13.62
N ARG A 101 -6.50 12.51 13.05
CA ARG A 101 -7.00 11.36 12.28
C ARG A 101 -7.03 10.12 13.16
N PHE A 102 -8.19 9.47 13.21
CA PHE A 102 -8.38 8.24 13.96
C PHE A 102 -8.51 7.07 12.99
N TYR A 103 -7.74 6.01 13.23
CA TYR A 103 -7.68 4.83 12.38
C TYR A 103 -8.16 3.60 13.14
N ALA A 104 -8.77 2.66 12.41
CA ALA A 104 -9.09 1.33 12.90
C ALA A 104 -8.49 0.29 11.94
N GLN A 105 -8.32 -0.94 12.43
CA GLN A 105 -7.88 -2.07 11.62
C GLN A 105 -9.08 -2.96 11.33
N LYS A 106 -9.23 -3.41 10.07
CA LYS A 106 -10.22 -4.45 9.77
C LYS A 106 -9.78 -5.75 10.44
N ASP A 107 -10.66 -6.35 11.25
CA ASP A 107 -10.35 -7.53 12.06
C ASP A 107 -9.62 -8.60 11.24
N ALA A 108 -8.43 -8.97 11.67
CA ALA A 108 -7.60 -9.99 11.02
C ALA A 108 -7.94 -11.42 11.49
N LYS A 109 -9.06 -11.62 12.21
CA LYS A 109 -9.28 -12.83 13.01
C LYS A 109 -10.68 -13.45 12.83
N GLU A 110 -10.77 -14.47 11.99
CA GLU A 110 -11.11 -15.81 12.52
C GLU A 110 -9.81 -16.52 12.95
N ALA A 111 -9.18 -16.05 14.04
CA ALA A 111 -8.22 -16.83 14.83
C ALA A 111 -7.87 -16.08 16.12
N LYS A 112 -8.67 -16.38 17.14
CA LYS A 112 -8.39 -16.28 18.58
C LYS A 112 -8.43 -14.88 19.21
N SER A 113 -9.51 -14.70 19.99
CA SER A 113 -9.54 -13.94 21.23
C SER A 113 -8.18 -13.98 21.92
N GLY A 114 -7.62 -12.79 22.09
CA GLY A 114 -6.36 -12.53 22.76
C GLY A 114 -6.38 -11.04 23.03
N ASP A 115 -7.00 -10.70 24.16
CA ASP A 115 -6.79 -9.44 24.87
C ASP A 115 -5.30 -9.09 24.82
N ASN A 116 -4.96 -7.92 24.27
CA ASN A 116 -3.76 -7.16 24.62
C ASN A 116 -3.71 -5.83 23.85
N GLY A 117 -3.88 -4.75 24.60
CA GLY A 117 -3.12 -3.51 24.38
C GLY A 117 -3.95 -2.33 23.90
N SER A 118 -4.45 -1.55 24.85
CA SER A 118 -4.76 -0.13 24.65
C SER A 118 -3.56 0.56 23.99
N LEU A 119 -3.65 0.85 22.70
CA LEU A 119 -2.72 1.75 22.02
C LEU A 119 -3.15 3.17 22.40
N ALA A 120 -2.73 3.61 23.58
CA ALA A 120 -2.80 5.00 23.97
C ALA A 120 -1.99 5.83 22.95
N ASN A 121 -2.66 6.60 22.12
CA ASN A 121 -2.00 7.61 21.30
C ASN A 121 -1.38 8.64 22.25
N GLY A 122 -0.06 8.78 22.15
CA GLY A 122 0.77 9.65 22.98
C GLY A 122 0.35 11.11 22.95
N HIS A 123 0.68 11.76 24.07
CA HIS A 123 0.28 13.06 24.61
C HIS A 123 0.28 14.23 23.61
#